data_AF-A0A1W1CUK1-F1
#
_entry.id   AF-A0A1W1CUK1-F1
#
_cell.length_a   1.000
_cell.length_b   1.000
_cell.length_c   1.000
_cell.angle_alpha   90.00
_cell.angle_beta   90.00
_cell.angle_gamma   90.00
#
_symmetry.space_group_name_H-M   'P 1'
#
loop_
_entity.id
_entity.type
_entity.pdbx_description
1 polymer ?
#
loop_
_entity_poly.entity_id
_entity_poly.type
_entity_poly.pdbx_seq_one_letter_code
_entity_poly.pdbx_strand_id
1 'polypeptide(L)' 'MFEKINYIHHNPLKRGYIDEAEHWRYSSARDYKGIDGLLEIERLW' A
#
# COMPACT_ATOMS: atom_id res chain seq x y z
N MET A 1 -2.70 1.56 -14.79
CA MET A 1 -3.07 0.80 -13.56
C MET A 1 -2.22 1.25 -12.37
N PHE A 2 -0.89 1.17 -12.48
CA PHE A 2 0.06 1.50 -11.41
C PHE A 2 -0.06 2.91 -10.84
N GLU A 3 -0.36 3.92 -11.65
CA GLU A 3 -0.48 5.31 -11.16
C GLU A 3 -1.58 5.46 -10.10
N LYS A 4 -2.74 4.83 -10.32
CA LYS A 4 -3.86 4.85 -9.36
C LYS A 4 -3.51 4.08 -8.08
N ILE A 5 -2.81 2.95 -8.20
CA ILE A 5 -2.36 2.15 -7.06
C ILE A 5 -1.37 2.94 -6.22
N ASN A 6 -0.37 3.55 -6.86
CA ASN A 6 0.59 4.42 -6.19
C ASN A 6 -0.12 5.58 -5.49
N TYR A 7 -1.10 6.22 -6.13
CA TYR A 7 -1.90 7.27 -5.49
C TYR A 7 -2.58 6.77 -4.21
N ILE A 8 -3.25 5.60 -4.27
CA ILE A 8 -3.94 5.00 -3.12
C ILE A 8 -2.95 4.70 -1.98
N HIS A 9 -1.80 4.09 -2.28
CA HIS A 9 -0.78 3.78 -1.26
C HIS A 9 -0.18 5.02 -0.59
N HIS A 10 -0.08 6.14 -1.31
CA HIS A 10 0.49 7.39 -0.78
C HIS A 10 -0.55 8.31 -0.11
N ASN A 11 -1.84 7.97 -0.15
CA ASN A 11 -2.88 8.80 0.48
C ASN A 11 -2.64 9.00 1.99
N PRO A 12 -2.29 7.97 2.79
CA PRO A 12 -2.01 8.17 4.20
C PRO A 12 -0.79 9.06 4.47
N LEU A 13 0.22 9.05 3.58
CA LEU A 13 1.42 9.90 3.68
C LEU A 13 1.07 11.36 3.44
N LYS A 14 0.31 11.62 2.37
CA LYS A 14 -0.17 12.97 2.04
C LYS A 14 -1.06 13.56 3.13
N ARG A 15 -1.72 12.70 3.91
CA ARG A 15 -2.53 13.09 5.07
C ARG A 15 -1.72 13.24 6.36
N GLY A 16 -0.46 12.82 6.38
CA GLY A 16 0.42 12.91 7.55
C GLY A 16 0.11 11.89 8.64
N TYR A 17 -0.55 10.77 8.34
CA TYR A 17 -0.87 9.75 9.34
C TYR A 17 0.28 8.81 9.62
N ILE A 18 1.17 8.62 8.65
CA ILE A 18 2.29 7.70 8.65
C ILE A 18 3.40 8.25 7.75
N ASP A 19 4.64 7.86 8.04
CA ASP A 19 5.82 8.30 7.30
C ASP A 19 6.11 7.45 6.04
N GLU A 20 5.68 6.18 6.02
CA GLU A 20 5.96 5.22 4.94
C GLU A 20 4.73 4.36 4.61
N ALA A 21 4.50 4.09 3.32
CA ALA A 21 3.24 3.51 2.84
C ALA A 21 2.97 2.10 3.40
N GLU A 22 4.03 1.30 3.58
CA GLU A 22 4.00 -0.01 4.21
C GLU A 22 3.54 0.01 5.69
N HIS A 23 3.64 1.15 6.39
CA HIS A 23 3.17 1.27 7.76
C HIS A 23 1.63 1.33 7.85
N TRP A 24 0.93 1.56 6.73
CA TRP A 24 -0.54 1.53 6.73
C TRP A 24 -1.05 0.09 6.77
N ARG A 25 -1.38 -0.38 7.97
CA ARG A 25 -1.83 -1.77 8.23
C ARG A 25 -2.95 -2.24 7.30
N TYR A 26 -3.87 -1.36 6.94
CA TYR A 26 -5.05 -1.67 6.13
C TYR A 26 -4.85 -1.27 4.66
N SER A 27 -3.66 -1.51 4.11
CA SER A 27 -3.31 -1.27 2.71
C SER A 27 -2.46 -2.42 2.19
N SER A 28 -2.57 -2.68 0.89
CA SER A 28 -1.70 -3.63 0.18
C SER A 28 -0.30 -3.09 -0.12
N ALA A 29 0.05 -1.88 0.36
CA ALA A 29 1.38 -1.28 0.12
C ALA A 29 2.53 -2.21 0.56
N ARG A 30 2.32 -2.98 1.63
CA ARG A 30 3.26 -4.00 2.13
C ARG A 30 3.50 -5.10 1.10
N ASP A 31 2.44 -5.63 0.49
CA ASP A 31 2.52 -6.70 -0.51
C ASP A 31 3.31 -6.27 -1.76
N TYR A 32 3.26 -4.98 -2.10
CA TYR A 32 4.06 -4.40 -3.20
C TYR A 32 5.55 -4.23 -2.85
N LYS A 33 5.89 -4.29 -1.56
CA LYS A 33 7.27 -4.34 -1.04
C LYS A 33 7.76 -5.76 -0.78
N GLY A 34 6.94 -6.79 -1.04
CA GLY A 34 7.26 -8.18 -0.71
C GLY A 34 7.18 -8.47 0.79
N ILE A 35 6.47 -7.63 1.55
CA ILE A 35 6.18 -7.82 2.96
C ILE A 35 4.76 -8.36 3.07
N ASP A 36 4.54 -9.40 3.85
CA ASP A 36 3.20 -9.97 4.04
C ASP A 36 2.22 -8.90 4.56
N GLY A 37 1.16 -8.68 3.78
CA GLY A 37 0.04 -7.82 4.13
C GLY A 37 -0.83 -8.41 5.24
N LEU A 38 -1.92 -7.69 5.57
CA LEU A 38 -2.89 -8.18 6.55
C LEU A 38 -3.71 -9.36 6.02
N LEU A 39 -3.95 -9.40 4.73
CA LEU A 39 -4.70 -10.42 4.01
C LEU A 39 -3.87 -10.85 2.81
N GLU A 40 -3.95 -12.12 2.45
CA GLU A 40 -3.38 -12.61 1.20
C GLU A 40 -4.14 -11.99 0.02
N ILE A 41 -3.39 -11.54 -1.00
CA ILE A 41 -3.96 -10.93 -2.21
C ILE A 41 -3.39 -11.58 -3.46
N GLU A 42 -4.24 -11.75 -4.47
CA GLU A 42 -3.82 -12.15 -5.80
C GLU A 42 -3.53 -10.90 -6.65
N ARG A 43 -2.37 -10.87 -7.31
CA ARG A 43 -2.00 -9.81 -8.25
C ARG A 43 -2.17 -10.31 -9.68
N LEU A 44 -3.25 -9.88 -10.32
CA LEU A 44 -3.50 -10.11 -11.75
C LEU A 44 -2.79 -9.00 -12.55
N TRP A 45 -1.93 -9.40 -13.49
CA TRP A 45 -1.11 -8.50 -14.31
C TRP A 45 -1.82 -8.11 -15.60
#